data_AF-A0A521U5U1-F1
#
_entry.id   AF-A0A521U5U1-F1
#
_cell.length_a   1.000
_cell.length_b   1.000
_cell.length_c   1.000
_cell.angle_alpha   90.00
_cell.angle_beta   90.00
_cell.angle_gamma   90.00
#
_symmetry.space_group_name_H-M   'P 1'
#
loop_
_entity.id
_entity.type
_entity.pdbx_description
1 polymer ?
#
loop_
_entity_poly.entity_id
_entity_poly.type
_entity_poly.pdbx_seq_one_letter_code
_entity_poly.pdbx_strand_id
1 'polypeptide(L)'
;MSRESIASALLILLPLALTALAALAAWGTRAITRLIKDRRVALALEVIANGAAAIVADLAQHVVADLKDPSKPGDWTHVAAATVRVRAVERVKQLYPQAVALAAEALANPERINDLLGTVVERAVVDLKAKAPSKAVEAIGPVIGREAVVPEVAAQLADEVVPRDGQRGSISLRALLAVALLSLVALAASCIPARRFVLDHTDGVPARVACTPRTQACVVTDAGVYLPVVYSDECRPWPTLSLRADGVQRTCAPGEGCAVDGDSGIASCTAADGGVR
;
A
#
# COMPACT_ATOMS: atom_id res chain seq x y z
N MET A 1 -37.58 -34.92 -6.39
CA MET A 1 -36.82 -34.30 -5.28
C MET A 1 -37.77 -33.32 -4.59
N SER A 2 -38.20 -33.59 -3.36
CA SER A 2 -39.19 -32.74 -2.68
C SER A 2 -38.51 -31.45 -2.20
N ARG A 3 -39.28 -30.34 -2.10
CA ARG A 3 -38.79 -29.05 -1.60
C ARG A 3 -38.16 -29.17 -0.20
N GLU A 4 -38.63 -30.12 0.59
CA GLU A 4 -38.12 -30.44 1.94
C GLU A 4 -36.69 -30.99 1.89
N SER A 5 -36.35 -31.82 0.89
CA SER A 5 -34.98 -32.32 0.72
C SER A 5 -33.98 -31.21 0.41
N ILE A 6 -34.41 -30.15 -0.27
CA ILE A 6 -33.55 -29.00 -0.63
C ILE A 6 -33.27 -28.13 0.59
N ALA A 7 -34.28 -27.87 1.42
CA ALA A 7 -34.13 -27.05 2.64
C ALA A 7 -33.17 -27.70 3.66
N SER A 8 -33.29 -29.02 3.86
CA SER A 8 -32.42 -29.77 4.76
C SER A 8 -30.96 -29.82 4.27
N ALA A 9 -30.74 -29.94 2.95
CA ALA A 9 -29.40 -29.88 2.39
C ALA A 9 -28.76 -28.49 2.58
N LEU A 10 -29.54 -27.42 2.46
CA LEU A 10 -29.05 -26.04 2.64
C LEU A 10 -28.62 -25.76 4.08
N LEU A 11 -29.36 -26.27 5.07
CA LEU A 11 -29.05 -26.11 6.49
C LEU A 11 -27.72 -26.80 6.89
N ILE A 12 -27.36 -27.89 6.22
CA ILE A 12 -26.08 -28.60 6.47
C ILE A 12 -24.92 -27.97 5.71
N LEU A 13 -25.15 -27.50 4.48
CA LEU A 13 -24.10 -26.91 3.65
C LEU A 13 -23.67 -25.51 4.11
N LEU A 14 -24.58 -24.72 4.70
CA LEU A 14 -24.27 -23.37 5.17
C LEU A 14 -23.14 -23.31 6.22
N PRO A 15 -23.14 -24.08 7.32
CA PRO A 15 -22.05 -24.03 8.30
C PRO A 15 -20.73 -24.54 7.72
N LEU A 16 -20.76 -25.54 6.83
CA LEU A 16 -19.56 -26.03 6.12
C LEU A 16 -18.96 -24.96 5.19
N ALA A 17 -19.80 -24.21 4.49
CA ALA A 17 -19.36 -23.10 3.66
C ALA A 17 -18.73 -21.98 4.52
N LEU A 18 -19.34 -21.65 5.66
CA LEU A 18 -18.82 -20.64 6.57
C LEU A 18 -17.47 -21.02 7.20
N THR A 19 -17.30 -22.28 7.61
CA THR A 19 -16.01 -22.75 8.15
C THR A 19 -14.93 -22.80 7.09
N ALA A 20 -15.26 -23.20 5.87
CA ALA A 20 -14.34 -23.17 4.74
C ALA A 20 -13.90 -21.72 4.39
N LEU A 21 -14.84 -20.76 4.39
CA LEU A 21 -14.53 -19.35 4.19
C LEU A 21 -13.63 -18.79 5.31
N ALA A 22 -13.90 -19.12 6.57
CA ALA A 22 -13.06 -18.70 7.69
C ALA A 22 -11.64 -19.28 7.60
N ALA A 23 -11.50 -20.56 7.22
CA ALA A 23 -10.21 -21.20 7.02
C ALA A 23 -9.44 -20.55 5.85
N LEU A 24 -10.10 -20.22 4.74
CA LEU A 24 -9.50 -19.51 3.62
C LEU A 24 -9.06 -18.09 4.01
N ALA A 25 -9.88 -17.37 4.78
CA ALA A 25 -9.51 -16.04 5.27
C ALA A 25 -8.29 -16.09 6.22
N ALA A 26 -8.25 -17.07 7.14
CA ALA A 26 -7.12 -17.30 8.03
C ALA A 26 -5.84 -17.69 7.25
N TRP A 27 -5.97 -18.51 6.21
CA TRP A 27 -4.86 -18.85 5.34
C TRP A 27 -4.37 -17.64 4.52
N GLY A 28 -5.30 -16.88 3.94
CA GLY A 28 -5.00 -15.69 3.14
C GLY A 28 -4.30 -14.60 3.96
N THR A 29 -4.77 -14.32 5.18
CA THR A 29 -4.12 -13.36 6.09
C THR A 29 -2.69 -13.81 6.45
N ARG A 30 -2.48 -15.11 6.72
CA ARG A 30 -1.13 -15.65 6.96
C ARG A 30 -0.23 -15.52 5.74
N ALA A 31 -0.73 -15.78 4.53
CA ALA A 31 0.03 -15.65 3.29
C ALA A 31 0.41 -14.19 3.00
N ILE A 32 -0.52 -13.24 3.18
CA ILE A 32 -0.28 -11.80 3.02
C ILE A 32 0.76 -11.33 4.04
N THR A 33 0.67 -11.79 5.29
CA THR A 33 1.61 -11.40 6.36
C THR A 33 3.04 -11.86 6.04
N ARG A 34 3.19 -13.09 5.52
CA ARG A 34 4.47 -13.60 5.03
C ARG A 34 5.02 -12.74 3.89
N LEU A 35 4.21 -12.44 2.88
CA LEU A 35 4.62 -11.61 1.76
C LEU A 35 5.07 -10.20 2.18
N ILE A 36 4.36 -9.59 3.13
CA ILE A 36 4.73 -8.27 3.68
C ILE A 36 6.05 -8.38 4.45
N LYS A 37 6.26 -9.43 5.24
CA LYS A 37 7.52 -9.66 5.95
C LYS A 37 8.68 -9.81 4.96
N ASP A 38 8.53 -10.64 3.95
CA ASP A 38 9.56 -10.88 2.93
C ASP A 38 9.92 -9.58 2.19
N ARG A 39 8.92 -8.78 1.80
CA ARG A 39 9.16 -7.46 1.17
C ARG A 39 9.89 -6.48 2.08
N ARG A 40 9.54 -6.44 3.36
CA ARG A 40 10.21 -5.55 4.33
C ARG A 40 11.67 -5.95 4.53
N VAL A 41 11.94 -7.26 4.58
CA VAL A 41 13.31 -7.77 4.69
C VAL A 41 14.12 -7.46 3.43
N ALA A 42 13.55 -7.66 2.24
CA ALA A 42 14.22 -7.31 0.99
C ALA A 42 14.58 -5.82 0.91
N LEU A 43 13.65 -4.93 1.28
CA LEU A 43 13.91 -3.49 1.33
C LEU A 43 14.96 -3.12 2.38
N ALA A 44 14.94 -3.77 3.54
CA ALA A 44 15.95 -3.56 4.57
C ALA A 44 17.35 -3.96 4.08
N LEU A 45 17.47 -5.09 3.39
CA LEU A 45 18.74 -5.54 2.79
C LEU A 45 19.23 -4.59 1.70
N GLU A 46 18.33 -4.04 0.88
CA GLU A 46 18.68 -3.05 -0.13
C GLU A 46 19.22 -1.76 0.49
N VAL A 47 18.57 -1.25 1.55
CA VAL A 47 19.05 -0.07 2.29
C VAL A 47 20.43 -0.33 2.90
N ILE A 48 20.62 -1.50 3.51
CA ILE A 48 21.92 -1.91 4.07
C ILE A 48 22.99 -1.98 2.97
N ALA A 49 22.69 -2.58 1.82
CA ALA A 49 23.65 -2.72 0.72
C ALA A 49 24.06 -1.36 0.14
N ASN A 50 23.10 -0.46 -0.09
CA ASN A 50 23.37 0.89 -0.58
C ASN A 50 24.17 1.71 0.45
N GLY A 51 23.80 1.61 1.73
CA GLY A 51 24.53 2.25 2.82
C GLY A 51 25.96 1.74 2.98
N ALA A 52 26.16 0.42 2.90
CA ALA A 52 27.48 -0.21 2.94
C ALA A 52 28.36 0.26 1.78
N ALA A 53 27.81 0.41 0.57
CA ALA A 53 28.54 0.96 -0.57
C ALA A 53 29.03 2.39 -0.33
N ALA A 54 28.19 3.27 0.24
CA ALA A 54 28.58 4.63 0.60
C ALA A 54 29.67 4.65 1.68
N ILE A 55 29.53 3.85 2.74
CA ILE A 55 30.52 3.73 3.82
C ILE A 55 31.85 3.20 3.29
N VAL A 56 31.83 2.18 2.42
CA VAL A 56 33.04 1.63 1.82
C VAL A 56 33.73 2.66 0.93
N ALA A 57 32.99 3.45 0.16
CA ALA A 57 33.56 4.53 -0.64
C ALA A 57 34.24 5.60 0.24
N ASP A 58 33.60 6.02 1.33
CA ASP A 58 34.15 6.96 2.32
C ASP A 58 35.44 6.42 2.97
N LEU A 59 35.40 5.18 3.47
CA LEU A 59 36.57 4.53 4.09
C LEU A 59 37.70 4.33 3.07
N ALA A 60 37.39 4.03 1.81
CA ALA A 60 38.38 3.91 0.76
C ALA A 60 39.09 5.25 0.49
N GLN A 61 38.35 6.35 0.47
CA GLN A 61 38.88 7.68 0.21
C GLN A 61 39.67 8.27 1.38
N HIS A 62 39.23 8.03 2.61
CA HIS A 62 39.82 8.71 3.78
C HIS A 62 40.74 7.81 4.62
N VAL A 63 40.41 6.53 4.78
CA VAL A 63 41.20 5.63 5.66
C VAL A 63 42.20 4.83 4.85
N VAL A 64 41.76 4.21 3.75
CA VAL A 64 42.65 3.38 2.94
C VAL A 64 43.66 4.23 2.18
N ALA A 65 43.28 5.42 1.72
CA ALA A 65 44.22 6.36 1.09
C ALA A 65 45.31 6.80 2.08
N ASP A 66 44.92 7.17 3.30
CA ASP A 66 45.86 7.57 4.35
C ASP A 66 46.82 6.46 4.77
N LEU A 67 46.34 5.22 4.87
CA LEU A 67 47.17 4.04 5.18
C LEU A 67 48.08 3.60 4.03
N LYS A 68 47.89 4.13 2.82
CA LYS A 68 48.72 3.85 1.65
C LYS A 68 49.66 5.00 1.29
N ASP A 69 49.52 6.15 1.96
CA ASP A 69 50.36 7.32 1.72
C ASP A 69 51.74 7.09 2.35
N PRO A 70 52.83 7.04 1.55
CA PRO A 70 54.17 6.80 2.07
C PRO A 70 54.70 7.93 2.97
N SER A 71 54.05 9.10 2.96
CA SER A 71 54.39 10.22 3.83
C SER A 71 53.75 10.14 5.23
N LYS A 72 52.81 9.21 5.44
CA LYS A 72 52.10 9.01 6.72
C LYS A 72 52.55 7.70 7.39
N PRO A 73 52.57 7.66 8.74
CA PRO A 73 52.87 6.42 9.45
C PRO A 73 51.70 5.43 9.32
N GLY A 74 51.97 4.26 8.75
CA GLY A 74 51.02 3.15 8.68
C GLY A 74 51.25 2.27 7.47
N ASP A 75 51.17 0.95 7.67
CA ASP A 75 51.26 -0.02 6.58
C ASP A 75 49.90 -0.63 6.30
N TRP A 76 49.55 -0.73 5.01
CA TRP A 76 48.40 -1.51 4.56
C TRP A 76 48.68 -3.02 4.71
N THR A 77 48.40 -3.55 5.91
CA THR A 77 48.54 -4.97 6.26
C THR A 77 47.20 -5.71 6.24
N HIS A 78 47.24 -7.06 6.28
CA HIS A 78 46.02 -7.87 6.45
C HIS A 78 45.25 -7.52 7.73
N VAL A 79 45.96 -7.17 8.82
CA VAL A 79 45.35 -6.75 10.09
C VAL A 79 44.64 -5.40 9.93
N ALA A 80 45.25 -4.45 9.22
CA ALA A 80 44.61 -3.17 8.90
C ALA A 80 43.35 -3.36 8.05
N ALA A 81 43.39 -4.23 7.04
CA ALA A 81 42.23 -4.55 6.21
C ALA A 81 41.07 -5.17 7.03
N ALA A 82 41.37 -6.13 7.91
CA ALA A 82 40.38 -6.73 8.81
C ALA A 82 39.78 -5.67 9.76
N THR A 83 40.60 -4.77 10.29
CA THR A 83 40.15 -3.67 11.16
C THR A 83 39.21 -2.71 10.43
N VAL A 84 39.52 -2.35 9.18
CA VAL A 84 38.65 -1.50 8.35
C VAL A 84 37.32 -2.19 8.07
N ARG A 85 37.31 -3.50 7.79
CA ARG A 85 36.08 -4.29 7.62
C ARG A 85 35.21 -4.24 8.87
N VAL A 86 35.78 -4.51 10.06
CA VAL A 86 35.04 -4.45 11.32
C VAL A 86 34.46 -3.05 11.55
N ARG A 87 35.24 -1.99 11.29
CA ARG A 87 34.77 -0.61 11.38
C ARG A 87 33.63 -0.31 10.41
N ALA A 88 33.69 -0.81 9.18
CA ALA A 88 32.62 -0.65 8.18
C ALA A 88 31.32 -1.31 8.64
N VAL A 89 31.39 -2.57 9.11
CA VAL A 89 30.23 -3.30 9.65
C VAL A 89 29.62 -2.56 10.83
N GLU A 90 30.45 -2.09 11.76
CA GLU A 90 29.97 -1.33 12.92
C GLU A 90 29.30 -0.02 12.50
N ARG A 91 29.84 0.67 11.48
CA ARG A 91 29.24 1.88 10.94
C ARG A 91 27.89 1.63 10.28
N VAL A 92 27.73 0.51 9.58
CA VAL A 92 26.44 0.09 9.00
C VAL A 92 25.41 -0.12 10.11
N LYS A 93 25.78 -0.80 11.21
CA LYS A 93 24.88 -1.01 12.36
C LYS A 93 24.45 0.30 13.00
N GLN A 94 25.38 1.24 13.17
CA GLN A 94 25.10 2.54 13.77
C GLN A 94 24.18 3.40 12.92
N LEU A 95 24.37 3.39 11.59
CA LEU A 95 23.58 4.22 10.68
C LEU A 95 22.22 3.62 10.33
N TYR A 96 22.10 2.29 10.31
CA TYR A 96 20.88 1.60 9.89
C TYR A 96 20.37 0.60 10.94
N PRO A 97 20.20 0.99 12.22
CA PRO A 97 19.88 0.05 13.30
C PRO A 97 18.56 -0.68 13.08
N GLN A 98 17.55 -0.01 12.50
CA GLN A 98 16.24 -0.60 12.23
C GLN A 98 16.29 -1.65 11.11
N ALA A 99 17.02 -1.38 10.02
CA ALA A 99 17.18 -2.32 8.92
C ALA A 99 17.95 -3.56 9.37
N VAL A 100 18.99 -3.38 10.19
CA VAL A 100 19.77 -4.47 10.78
C VAL A 100 18.93 -5.32 11.72
N ALA A 101 18.09 -4.69 12.56
CA ALA A 101 17.17 -5.42 13.44
C ALA A 101 16.17 -6.27 12.65
N LEU A 102 15.58 -5.73 11.58
CA LEU A 102 14.67 -6.47 10.70
C LEU A 102 15.35 -7.66 10.01
N ALA A 103 16.57 -7.46 9.50
CA ALA A 103 17.34 -8.54 8.89
C ALA A 103 17.73 -9.62 9.92
N ALA A 104 18.12 -9.23 11.13
CA ALA A 104 18.42 -10.17 12.22
C ALA A 104 17.20 -10.99 12.64
N GLU A 105 16.02 -10.36 12.74
CA GLU A 105 14.76 -11.06 13.02
C GLU A 105 14.41 -12.07 11.93
N ALA A 106 14.66 -11.72 10.66
CA ALA A 106 14.40 -12.60 9.53
C ALA A 106 15.31 -13.84 9.51
N LEU A 107 16.57 -13.69 9.91
CA LEU A 107 17.55 -14.78 9.97
C LEU A 107 17.29 -15.79 11.11
N ALA A 108 16.41 -15.47 12.06
CA ALA A 108 16.15 -16.25 13.28
C ALA A 108 17.39 -16.56 14.14
N ASN A 109 18.56 -16.01 13.79
CA ASN A 109 19.81 -16.12 14.52
C ASN A 109 20.55 -14.77 14.46
N PRO A 110 20.63 -14.03 15.58
CA PRO A 110 21.24 -12.70 15.62
C PRO A 110 22.75 -12.73 15.42
N GLU A 111 23.44 -13.87 15.57
CA GLU A 111 24.89 -13.95 15.37
C GLU A 111 25.27 -13.89 13.88
N ARG A 112 24.41 -14.45 13.02
CA ARG A 112 24.60 -14.50 11.56
C ARG A 112 24.52 -13.12 10.89
N ILE A 113 23.99 -12.11 11.58
CA ILE A 113 23.90 -10.76 11.01
C ILE A 113 25.29 -10.16 10.75
N ASN A 114 26.28 -10.48 11.59
CA ASN A 114 27.64 -9.96 11.43
C ASN A 114 28.29 -10.51 10.16
N ASP A 115 28.08 -11.79 9.89
CA ASP A 115 28.58 -12.46 8.68
C ASP A 115 27.92 -11.87 7.44
N LEU A 116 26.59 -11.72 7.47
CA LEU A 116 25.83 -11.10 6.38
C LEU A 116 26.32 -9.68 6.08
N LEU A 117 26.44 -8.82 7.10
CA LEU A 117 26.95 -7.47 6.94
C LEU A 117 28.40 -7.46 6.43
N GLY A 118 29.22 -8.40 6.91
CA GLY A 118 30.56 -8.61 6.41
C GLY A 118 30.60 -8.91 4.92
N THR A 119 29.75 -9.83 4.45
CA THR A 119 29.61 -10.19 3.02
C THR A 119 29.13 -9.01 2.19
N VAL A 120 28.16 -8.24 2.67
CA VAL A 120 27.64 -7.05 1.98
C VAL A 120 28.74 -5.98 1.83
N VAL A 121 29.54 -5.76 2.88
CA VAL A 121 30.69 -4.84 2.84
C VAL A 121 31.75 -5.32 1.85
N GLU A 122 32.10 -6.61 1.86
CA GLU A 122 33.06 -7.18 0.91
C GLU A 122 32.57 -7.06 -0.54
N ARG A 123 31.29 -7.32 -0.78
CA ARG A 123 30.66 -7.15 -2.10
C ARG A 123 30.73 -5.70 -2.55
N ALA A 124 30.43 -4.76 -1.67
CA ALA A 124 30.55 -3.33 -1.96
C ALA A 124 31.98 -2.92 -2.33
N VAL A 125 33.01 -3.50 -1.69
CA VAL A 125 34.43 -3.29 -2.07
C VAL A 125 34.72 -3.83 -3.47
N VAL A 126 34.23 -5.01 -3.81
CA VAL A 126 34.38 -5.61 -5.15
C VAL A 126 33.71 -4.74 -6.20
N ASP A 127 32.47 -4.28 -5.95
CA ASP A 127 31.73 -3.43 -6.87
C ASP A 127 32.38 -2.05 -7.02
N LEU A 128 32.92 -1.48 -5.95
CA LEU A 128 33.68 -0.22 -6.00
C LEU A 128 34.93 -0.37 -6.89
N LYS A 129 35.66 -1.49 -6.76
CA LYS A 129 36.81 -1.80 -7.61
C LYS A 129 36.41 -1.99 -9.07
N ALA A 130 35.30 -2.67 -9.33
CA ALA A 130 34.79 -2.88 -10.68
C ALA A 130 34.31 -1.59 -11.35
N LYS A 131 33.70 -0.68 -10.57
CA LYS A 131 33.23 0.64 -11.04
C LYS A 131 34.32 1.69 -11.19
N ALA A 132 35.57 1.39 -10.81
CA ALA A 132 36.69 2.28 -11.03
C ALA A 132 37.43 1.89 -12.32
N PRO A 133 37.04 2.39 -13.51
CA PRO A 133 37.91 2.32 -14.67
C PRO A 133 39.02 3.37 -14.56
N SER A 134 40.16 3.04 -15.16
CA SER A 134 41.28 3.95 -15.37
C SER A 134 40.82 5.28 -15.99
N LYS A 135 41.29 6.39 -15.40
CA LYS A 135 41.38 7.78 -15.90
C LYS A 135 40.18 8.73 -15.75
N ALA A 136 40.56 9.89 -15.19
CA ALA A 136 40.09 11.25 -15.45
C ALA A 136 38.79 11.74 -14.78
N VAL A 137 39.00 12.63 -13.79
CA VAL A 137 38.47 14.00 -13.71
C VAL A 137 37.34 14.36 -14.69
N GLU A 138 36.29 15.01 -14.16
CA GLU A 138 34.99 15.41 -14.76
C GLU A 138 33.87 14.39 -14.52
N ALA A 139 32.78 14.65 -13.81
CA ALA A 139 32.24 15.91 -13.31
C ALA A 139 31.49 15.63 -11.99
N ILE A 140 31.67 16.52 -11.02
CA ILE A 140 30.79 16.60 -9.84
C ILE A 140 29.55 17.36 -10.32
N GLY A 141 28.47 16.61 -10.58
CA GLY A 141 27.10 17.11 -10.69
C GLY A 141 26.20 16.33 -9.73
N PRO A 142 25.13 16.94 -9.18
CA PRO A 142 24.33 16.31 -8.14
C PRO A 142 23.42 15.26 -8.76
N VAL A 143 23.77 13.98 -8.64
CA VAL A 143 22.93 12.88 -9.14
C VAL A 143 21.99 12.43 -8.02
N ILE A 144 20.86 13.13 -7.92
CA ILE A 144 19.59 12.52 -7.51
C ILE A 144 19.08 11.76 -8.75
N GLY A 145 19.00 10.44 -8.66
CA GLY A 145 18.50 9.58 -9.73
C GLY A 145 19.57 8.59 -10.22
N ARG A 146 19.70 7.46 -9.53
CA ARG A 146 20.43 6.30 -10.07
C ARG A 146 19.54 5.06 -9.94
N GLU A 147 18.79 4.82 -11.00
CA GLU A 147 17.90 3.69 -11.17
C GLU A 147 18.66 2.48 -11.74
N ALA A 148 18.27 1.28 -11.29
CA ALA A 148 18.48 -0.02 -11.93
C ALA A 148 19.91 -0.61 -12.02
N VAL A 149 20.51 -1.01 -10.89
CA VAL A 149 21.46 -2.17 -10.84
C VAL A 149 21.30 -3.01 -9.55
N VAL A 150 20.69 -2.44 -8.50
CA VAL A 150 20.53 -3.06 -7.18
C VAL A 150 19.39 -4.11 -7.03
N PRO A 151 18.32 -4.17 -7.86
CA PRO A 151 17.23 -5.11 -7.58
C PRO A 151 17.65 -6.58 -7.72
N GLU A 152 18.70 -6.88 -8.50
CA GLU A 152 19.23 -8.24 -8.64
C GLU A 152 20.01 -8.71 -7.40
N VAL A 153 20.68 -7.80 -6.69
CA VAL A 153 21.48 -8.10 -5.48
C VAL A 153 20.57 -8.34 -4.28
N ALA A 154 19.52 -7.53 -4.12
CA ALA A 154 18.51 -7.76 -3.10
C ALA A 154 17.74 -9.08 -3.35
N ALA A 155 17.50 -9.44 -4.62
CA ALA A 155 16.87 -10.68 -4.99
C ALA A 155 17.75 -11.92 -4.72
N GLN A 156 19.05 -11.86 -5.00
CA GLN A 156 19.98 -12.98 -4.72
C GLN A 156 20.17 -13.21 -3.21
N LEU A 157 20.33 -12.14 -2.43
CA LEU A 157 20.42 -12.24 -0.96
C LEU A 157 19.09 -12.68 -0.32
N ALA A 158 17.95 -12.30 -0.91
CA ALA A 158 16.65 -12.79 -0.46
C ALA A 158 16.44 -14.28 -0.77
N ASP A 159 16.93 -14.81 -1.91
CA ASP A 159 16.82 -16.25 -2.24
C ASP A 159 17.72 -17.13 -1.36
N GLU A 160 18.81 -16.60 -0.81
CA GLU A 160 19.70 -17.32 0.13
C GLU A 160 19.22 -17.28 1.59
N VAL A 161 18.55 -16.20 2.01
CA VAL A 161 18.08 -16.02 3.39
C VAL A 161 16.70 -16.67 3.64
N VAL A 162 15.88 -16.87 2.61
CA VAL A 162 14.57 -17.50 2.75
C VAL A 162 14.69 -19.02 2.49
N PRO A 163 14.63 -19.89 3.52
CA PRO A 163 14.64 -21.32 3.29
C PRO A 163 13.45 -21.73 2.40
N ARG A 164 13.75 -22.33 1.24
CA ARG A 164 12.79 -23.06 0.42
C ARG A 164 12.38 -24.32 1.17
N ASP A 165 11.49 -24.19 2.16
CA ASP A 165 10.75 -25.33 2.66
C ASP A 165 9.88 -25.87 1.52
N GLY A 166 10.33 -27.00 0.99
CA GLY A 166 9.74 -27.66 -0.15
C GLY A 166 8.33 -28.14 0.12
N GLN A 167 7.34 -27.46 -0.44
CA GLN A 167 6.13 -28.11 -0.96
C GLN A 167 5.40 -27.17 -1.92
N ARG A 168 5.89 -27.07 -3.16
CA ARG A 168 5.10 -26.54 -4.28
C ARG A 168 4.09 -27.61 -4.69
N GLY A 169 2.97 -27.68 -3.99
CA GLY A 169 1.72 -28.02 -4.68
C GLY A 169 1.51 -26.93 -5.72
N SER A 170 1.65 -27.25 -6.99
CA SER A 170 1.38 -26.32 -8.09
C SER A 170 -0.11 -25.99 -8.09
N ILE A 171 -0.51 -25.05 -7.24
CA ILE A 171 -1.81 -24.41 -7.38
C ILE A 171 -1.74 -23.71 -8.73
N SER A 172 -2.42 -24.30 -9.72
CA SER A 172 -2.43 -23.75 -11.07
C SER A 172 -2.87 -22.29 -10.98
N LEU A 173 -2.22 -21.41 -11.74
CA LEU A 173 -2.58 -19.99 -11.81
C LEU A 173 -4.09 -19.81 -12.05
N ARG A 174 -4.71 -20.76 -12.77
CA ARG A 174 -6.16 -20.86 -13.02
C ARG A 174 -6.97 -21.08 -11.75
N ALA A 175 -6.51 -21.90 -10.81
CA ALA A 175 -7.17 -22.11 -9.53
C ALA A 175 -7.11 -20.87 -8.63
N LEU A 176 -5.96 -20.17 -8.58
CA LEU A 176 -5.85 -18.89 -7.88
C LEU A 176 -6.74 -17.82 -8.52
N LEU A 177 -6.78 -17.76 -9.84
CA LEU A 177 -7.59 -16.79 -10.58
C LEU A 177 -9.09 -17.08 -10.43
N ALA A 178 -9.49 -18.36 -10.39
CA ALA A 178 -10.87 -18.77 -10.12
C ALA A 178 -11.29 -18.42 -8.68
N VAL A 179 -10.44 -18.69 -7.68
CA VAL A 179 -10.73 -18.32 -6.29
C VAL A 179 -10.78 -16.79 -6.16
N ALA A 180 -9.85 -16.06 -6.77
CA ALA A 180 -9.83 -14.60 -6.77
C ALA A 180 -11.10 -14.02 -7.40
N LEU A 181 -11.53 -14.52 -8.57
CA LEU A 181 -12.78 -14.14 -9.23
C LEU A 181 -14.00 -14.47 -8.37
N LEU A 182 -14.06 -15.64 -7.75
CA LEU A 182 -15.15 -16.02 -6.83
C LEU A 182 -15.22 -15.09 -5.61
N SER A 183 -14.07 -14.75 -5.02
CA SER A 183 -14.01 -13.78 -3.93
C SER A 183 -14.35 -12.36 -4.38
N LEU A 184 -13.98 -11.94 -5.59
CA LEU A 184 -14.35 -10.64 -6.17
C LEU A 184 -15.85 -10.57 -6.47
N VAL A 185 -16.45 -11.64 -6.99
CA VAL A 185 -17.89 -11.72 -7.22
C VAL A 185 -18.65 -11.74 -5.89
N ALA A 186 -18.15 -12.46 -4.89
CA ALA A 186 -18.72 -12.44 -3.54
C ALA A 186 -18.57 -11.07 -2.85
N LEU A 187 -17.43 -10.38 -3.03
CA LEU A 187 -17.23 -9.01 -2.55
C LEU A 187 -18.12 -8.01 -3.30
N ALA A 188 -18.24 -8.14 -4.61
CA ALA A 188 -19.10 -7.26 -5.42
C ALA A 188 -20.58 -7.45 -5.05
N ALA A 189 -21.00 -8.68 -4.77
CA ALA A 189 -22.35 -8.99 -4.29
C ALA A 189 -22.58 -8.50 -2.84
N SER A 190 -21.56 -8.55 -1.96
CA SER A 190 -21.65 -8.07 -0.58
C SER A 190 -21.48 -6.55 -0.43
N CYS A 191 -20.93 -5.88 -1.45
CA CYS A 191 -20.78 -4.41 -1.44
C CYS A 191 -22.13 -3.69 -1.44
N ILE A 192 -23.17 -4.21 -2.09
CA ILE A 192 -24.49 -3.54 -2.12
C ILE A 192 -25.14 -3.50 -0.73
N PRO A 193 -25.34 -4.62 -0.01
CA PRO A 193 -25.95 -4.58 1.32
C PRO A 193 -25.05 -3.88 2.36
N ALA A 194 -23.72 -4.05 2.30
CA ALA A 194 -22.82 -3.33 3.21
C ALA A 194 -22.83 -1.82 2.96
N ARG A 195 -22.77 -1.37 1.71
CA ARG A 195 -22.89 0.05 1.35
C ARG A 195 -24.24 0.62 1.77
N ARG A 196 -25.34 -0.12 1.56
CA ARG A 196 -26.67 0.28 2.03
C ARG A 196 -26.72 0.46 3.53
N PHE A 197 -26.19 -0.51 4.27
CA PHE A 197 -26.12 -0.46 5.72
C PHE A 197 -25.33 0.77 6.21
N VAL A 198 -24.14 1.01 5.64
CA VAL A 198 -23.33 2.18 5.99
C VAL A 198 -24.07 3.48 5.68
N LEU A 199 -24.64 3.63 4.48
CA LEU A 199 -25.39 4.84 4.11
C LEU A 199 -26.65 5.04 4.95
N ASP A 200 -27.28 3.98 5.44
CA ASP A 200 -28.44 4.07 6.34
C ASP A 200 -28.06 4.48 7.78
N HIS A 201 -26.79 4.34 8.17
CA HIS A 201 -26.30 4.62 9.54
C HIS A 201 -25.22 5.71 9.59
N THR A 202 -25.00 6.43 8.49
CA THR A 202 -24.06 7.56 8.46
C THR A 202 -24.83 8.86 8.66
N ASP A 203 -24.45 9.63 9.68
CA ASP A 203 -25.08 10.92 9.96
C ASP A 203 -24.95 11.89 8.77
N GLY A 204 -26.03 12.62 8.47
CA GLY A 204 -26.09 13.55 7.35
C GLY A 204 -26.39 12.91 5.98
N VAL A 205 -26.48 11.57 5.89
CA VAL A 205 -26.95 10.90 4.67
C VAL A 205 -28.48 10.87 4.63
N PRO A 206 -29.12 11.36 3.56
CA PRO A 206 -30.58 11.33 3.44
C PRO A 206 -31.16 9.91 3.46
N ALA A 207 -32.28 9.75 4.17
CA ALA A 207 -33.05 8.51 4.16
C ALA A 207 -33.64 8.21 2.78
N ARG A 208 -33.92 6.93 2.51
CA ARG A 208 -34.62 6.51 1.28
C ARG A 208 -36.08 6.94 1.35
N VAL A 209 -36.62 7.39 0.23
CA VAL A 209 -38.03 7.74 0.06
C VAL A 209 -38.63 7.03 -1.16
N ALA A 210 -39.94 7.05 -1.31
CA ALA A 210 -40.57 6.61 -2.55
C ALA A 210 -40.28 7.64 -3.65
N CYS A 211 -39.62 7.22 -4.74
CA CYS A 211 -39.21 8.12 -5.81
C CYS A 211 -39.15 7.42 -7.17
N THR A 212 -38.94 8.22 -8.22
CA THR A 212 -38.40 7.73 -9.49
C THR A 212 -36.88 7.94 -9.49
N PRO A 213 -36.06 6.90 -9.69
CA PRO A 213 -34.60 7.05 -9.70
C PRO A 213 -34.12 8.07 -10.73
N ARG A 214 -33.05 8.80 -10.40
CA ARG A 214 -32.38 9.79 -11.26
C ARG A 214 -33.25 10.97 -11.71
N THR A 215 -34.36 11.23 -11.05
CA THR A 215 -35.15 12.44 -11.29
C THR A 215 -34.78 13.55 -10.32
N GLN A 216 -34.96 14.80 -10.75
CA GLN A 216 -34.83 15.95 -9.87
C GLN A 216 -36.19 16.31 -9.27
N ALA A 217 -36.17 16.84 -8.06
CA ALA A 217 -37.37 17.23 -7.34
C ALA A 217 -37.10 18.42 -6.42
N CYS A 218 -38.18 19.06 -6.00
CA CYS A 218 -38.18 20.10 -4.98
C CYS A 218 -38.76 19.51 -3.69
N VAL A 219 -37.95 19.43 -2.64
CA VAL A 219 -38.40 18.96 -1.32
C VAL A 219 -38.45 20.12 -0.34
N VAL A 220 -39.39 20.07 0.60
CA VAL A 220 -39.48 21.05 1.69
C VAL A 220 -38.75 20.48 2.89
N THR A 221 -37.82 21.27 3.45
CA THR A 221 -37.10 20.91 4.68
C THR A 221 -37.97 21.12 5.91
N ASP A 222 -37.57 20.59 7.07
CA ASP A 222 -38.29 20.78 8.34
C ASP A 222 -38.41 22.27 8.75
N ALA A 223 -37.51 23.12 8.24
CA ALA A 223 -37.55 24.57 8.44
C ALA A 223 -38.53 25.29 7.49
N GLY A 224 -39.30 24.57 6.67
CA GLY A 224 -40.28 25.13 5.74
C GLY A 224 -39.67 25.79 4.49
N VAL A 225 -38.36 25.64 4.26
CA VAL A 225 -37.69 26.15 3.06
C VAL A 225 -37.49 25.06 2.02
N TYR A 226 -37.52 25.45 0.74
CA TYR A 226 -37.34 24.53 -0.39
C TYR A 226 -35.86 24.16 -0.59
N LEU A 227 -35.65 22.92 -1.02
CA LEU A 227 -34.36 22.34 -1.36
C LEU A 227 -34.46 21.57 -2.69
N PRO A 228 -33.75 22.01 -3.74
CA PRO A 228 -33.61 21.24 -4.96
C PRO A 228 -32.74 19.99 -4.71
N VAL A 229 -33.24 18.83 -5.13
CA VAL A 229 -32.57 17.54 -4.92
C VAL A 229 -32.58 16.70 -6.20
N VAL A 230 -31.63 15.78 -6.30
CA VAL A 230 -31.61 14.70 -7.30
C VAL A 230 -31.69 13.35 -6.59
N TYR A 231 -32.59 12.50 -7.05
CA TYR A 231 -32.72 11.16 -6.51
C TYR A 231 -31.62 10.23 -7.04
N SER A 232 -30.94 9.54 -6.13
CA SER A 232 -30.03 8.46 -6.51
C SER A 232 -30.77 7.24 -7.07
N ASP A 233 -30.01 6.25 -7.57
CA ASP A 233 -30.54 4.93 -7.96
C ASP A 233 -31.29 4.20 -6.83
N GLU A 234 -31.02 4.58 -5.57
CA GLU A 234 -31.68 4.01 -4.39
C GLU A 234 -32.74 4.94 -3.77
N CYS A 235 -33.18 5.95 -4.52
CA CYS A 235 -34.17 6.92 -4.08
C CYS A 235 -33.80 7.70 -2.81
N ARG A 236 -32.53 8.14 -2.72
CA ARG A 236 -32.11 9.13 -1.72
C ARG A 236 -32.08 10.53 -2.34
N PRO A 237 -32.71 11.54 -1.73
CA PRO A 237 -32.72 12.90 -2.24
C PRO A 237 -31.40 13.60 -1.91
N TRP A 238 -30.47 13.67 -2.86
CA TRP A 238 -29.20 14.38 -2.67
C TRP A 238 -29.35 15.86 -3.03
N PRO A 239 -28.96 16.80 -2.15
CA PRO A 239 -29.01 18.23 -2.45
C PRO A 239 -28.14 18.57 -3.67
N THR A 240 -28.68 19.38 -4.59
CA THR A 240 -27.92 19.84 -5.78
C THR A 240 -27.19 21.16 -5.52
N LEU A 241 -27.62 21.92 -4.51
CA LEU A 241 -26.94 23.15 -4.10
C LEU A 241 -25.67 22.83 -3.32
N SER A 242 -24.61 23.59 -3.60
CA SER A 242 -23.34 23.48 -2.87
C SER A 242 -23.50 23.80 -1.38
N LEU A 243 -22.62 23.26 -0.55
CA LEU A 243 -22.52 23.66 0.85
C LEU A 243 -22.11 25.14 0.95
N ARG A 244 -22.51 25.81 2.03
CA ARG A 244 -21.96 27.12 2.41
C ARG A 244 -20.53 26.96 2.93
N ALA A 245 -19.83 28.08 3.08
CA ALA A 245 -18.47 28.12 3.62
C ALA A 245 -18.36 27.58 5.06
N ASP A 246 -19.47 27.59 5.82
CA ASP A 246 -19.58 27.04 7.17
C ASP A 246 -19.89 25.52 7.18
N GLY A 247 -20.00 24.88 6.01
CA GLY A 247 -20.34 23.46 5.88
C GLY A 247 -21.83 23.15 5.95
N VAL A 248 -22.71 24.15 6.13
CA VAL A 248 -24.16 23.97 6.20
C VAL A 248 -24.74 23.82 4.79
N GLN A 249 -25.69 22.88 4.63
CA GLN A 249 -26.40 22.69 3.38
C GLN A 249 -27.15 23.95 2.96
N ARG A 250 -26.90 24.44 1.74
CA ARG A 250 -27.68 25.55 1.18
C ARG A 250 -29.08 25.08 0.81
N THR A 251 -30.05 25.92 1.12
CA THR A 251 -31.45 25.86 0.71
C THR A 251 -31.76 27.05 -0.20
N CYS A 252 -32.94 27.08 -0.80
CA CYS A 252 -33.47 28.30 -1.40
C CYS A 252 -33.60 29.39 -0.33
N ALA A 253 -33.51 30.65 -0.73
CA ALA A 253 -33.63 31.77 0.19
C ALA A 253 -35.05 31.85 0.78
N PRO A 254 -35.25 32.43 1.97
CA PRO A 254 -36.58 32.64 2.51
C PRO A 254 -37.46 33.43 1.53
N GLY A 255 -38.63 32.88 1.20
CA GLY A 255 -39.56 33.46 0.22
C GLY A 255 -39.35 32.97 -1.22
N GLU A 256 -38.24 32.33 -1.55
CA GLU A 256 -38.05 31.67 -2.85
C GLU A 256 -38.85 30.36 -2.93
N GLY A 257 -39.31 30.05 -4.14
CA GLY A 257 -39.87 28.75 -4.49
C GLY A 257 -38.80 27.79 -4.99
N CYS A 258 -39.24 26.60 -5.38
CA CYS A 258 -38.43 25.67 -6.16
C CYS A 258 -39.29 25.10 -7.29
N ALA A 259 -38.73 25.04 -8.49
CA ALA A 259 -39.38 24.44 -9.65
C ALA A 259 -38.41 23.50 -10.37
N VAL A 260 -38.97 22.45 -10.96
CA VAL A 260 -38.27 21.61 -11.93
C VAL A 260 -38.57 22.19 -13.30
N ASP A 261 -37.54 22.64 -14.00
CA ASP A 261 -37.65 23.15 -15.36
C ASP A 261 -38.17 22.02 -16.28
N GLY A 262 -39.24 22.30 -17.02
CA GLY A 262 -39.91 21.32 -17.89
C GLY A 262 -39.04 20.87 -19.07
N ASP A 263 -38.13 21.74 -19.54
CA ASP A 263 -37.30 21.44 -20.71
C ASP A 263 -35.99 20.74 -20.31
N SER A 264 -35.33 21.20 -19.24
CA SER A 264 -34.08 20.61 -18.78
C SER A 264 -34.24 19.51 -17.73
N GLY A 265 -35.40 19.42 -17.08
CA GLY A 265 -35.63 18.52 -15.94
C GLY A 265 -34.80 18.88 -14.71
N ILE A 266 -34.27 20.11 -14.64
CA ILE A 266 -33.39 20.56 -13.55
C ILE A 266 -34.22 21.27 -12.48
N ALA A 267 -34.10 20.81 -11.23
CA ALA A 267 -34.67 21.47 -10.07
C ALA A 267 -33.79 22.67 -9.67
N SER A 268 -34.39 23.86 -9.58
CA SER A 268 -33.70 25.09 -9.17
C SER A 268 -34.59 25.97 -8.31
N CYS A 269 -33.95 26.86 -7.53
CA CYS A 269 -34.66 27.86 -6.76
C CYS A 269 -35.23 28.93 -7.70
N THR A 270 -36.48 29.33 -7.45
CA THR A 270 -37.18 30.34 -8.22
C THR A 270 -37.56 31.51 -7.34
N ALA A 271 -37.59 32.72 -7.92
CA ALA A 271 -38.06 33.89 -7.19
C ALA A 271 -39.51 33.70 -6.72
N ALA A 272 -39.88 34.35 -5.60
CA ALA A 272 -41.21 34.28 -4.97
C ALA A 272 -42.38 34.52 -5.95
N ASP A 273 -42.14 35.32 -6.98
CA ASP A 273 -43.13 35.75 -7.97
C ASP A 273 -43.37 34.73 -9.09
N GLY A 274 -42.82 33.52 -8.98
CA GLY A 274 -43.11 32.41 -9.89
C GLY A 274 -42.31 32.40 -11.20
N GLY A 275 -41.26 33.23 -11.32
CA GLY A 275 -40.23 33.10 -12.34
C GLY A 275 -40.74 32.85 -13.76
N VAL A 276 -41.70 33.66 -14.24
CA VAL A 276 -41.98 33.72 -15.68
C VAL A 276 -40.90 34.60 -16.32
N ARG A 277 -40.00 33.98 -17.08
CA ARG A 277 -39.27 34.65 -18.15
C ARG A 277 -39.85 34.21 -19.47
#